data_AF-A0A1S0TR71-F1
#
_entry.id   AF-A0A1S0TR71-F1
#
_cell.length_a   1.000
_cell.length_b   1.000
_cell.length_c   1.000
_cell.angle_alpha   90.00
_cell.angle_beta   90.00
_cell.angle_gamma   90.00
#
_symmetry.space_group_name_H-M   'P 1'
#
loop_
_entity.id
_entity.type
_entity.pdbx_description
1 polymer ?
#
loop_
_entity_poly.entity_id
_entity_poly.type
_entity_poly.pdbx_seq_one_letter_code
_entity_poly.pdbx_strand_id
1 'polypeptide(L)'
;MISKISNQYCLFIFLLMIILIETCDVEVRLKSNTEKPFQFHLSVEAVKYWSHRVTVTGKTVKKPDGSFSNYHVFHIKGPKCNTKHWHFFVWGLKKGSNLTSPIWKITDHEKLKMKSLKMLKLYKLQPYVSITVKENLKISMGPIFGILWCKYC
;
A
#
# COMPACT_ATOMS: atom_id res chain seq x y z
N MET A 1 -43.78 -16.13 -23.19
CA MET A 1 -43.55 -14.85 -22.47
C MET A 1 -42.81 -15.03 -21.13
N ILE A 2 -42.14 -16.17 -20.89
CA ILE A 2 -41.47 -16.50 -19.60
C ILE A 2 -39.95 -16.25 -19.67
N SER A 3 -39.35 -16.28 -20.87
CA SER A 3 -37.90 -16.13 -21.07
C SER A 3 -37.36 -14.70 -20.84
N LYS A 4 -38.15 -13.65 -21.13
CA LYS A 4 -37.71 -12.26 -20.92
C LYS A 4 -37.65 -11.86 -19.44
N ILE A 5 -38.54 -12.42 -18.62
CA ILE A 5 -38.64 -12.10 -17.19
C ILE A 5 -37.45 -12.70 -16.42
N SER A 6 -37.08 -13.95 -16.73
CA SER A 6 -35.92 -14.62 -16.11
C SER A 6 -34.60 -13.88 -16.38
N ASN A 7 -34.41 -13.37 -17.60
CA ASN A 7 -33.19 -12.64 -17.97
C ASN A 7 -33.06 -11.29 -17.22
N GLN A 8 -34.19 -10.61 -16.97
CA GLN A 8 -34.22 -9.32 -16.28
C GLN A 8 -33.92 -9.44 -14.77
N TYR A 9 -34.38 -10.52 -14.12
CA TYR A 9 -34.01 -10.83 -12.73
C TYR A 9 -32.55 -11.24 -12.58
N CYS A 10 -32.00 -12.02 -13.51
CA CYS A 10 -30.57 -12.36 -13.51
C CYS A 10 -29.69 -11.10 -13.65
N LEU A 11 -30.06 -10.17 -14.55
CA LEU A 11 -29.32 -8.92 -14.75
C LEU A 11 -29.36 -8.02 -13.49
N PHE A 12 -30.52 -7.96 -12.82
CA PHE A 12 -30.69 -7.19 -11.58
C PHE A 12 -29.89 -7.79 -10.40
N ILE A 13 -29.87 -9.12 -10.26
CA ILE A 13 -29.03 -9.81 -9.26
C ILE A 13 -27.55 -9.59 -9.56
N PHE A 14 -27.14 -9.62 -10.83
CA PHE A 14 -25.75 -9.38 -11.21
C PHE A 14 -25.32 -7.93 -10.91
N LEU A 15 -26.19 -6.95 -11.19
CA LEU A 15 -25.99 -5.54 -10.81
C LEU A 15 -25.91 -5.35 -9.30
N LEU A 16 -26.78 -6.00 -8.52
CA LEU A 16 -26.73 -5.97 -7.05
C LEU A 16 -25.44 -6.57 -6.48
N MET A 17 -24.94 -7.66 -7.08
CA MET A 17 -23.68 -8.29 -6.69
C MET A 17 -22.47 -7.40 -6.99
N ILE A 18 -22.51 -6.60 -8.06
CA ILE A 18 -21.47 -5.60 -8.38
C ILE A 18 -21.48 -4.46 -7.35
N ILE A 19 -22.66 -4.02 -6.90
CA ILE A 19 -22.83 -2.93 -5.91
C ILE A 19 -22.28 -3.31 -4.51
N LEU A 20 -22.13 -4.61 -4.21
CA LEU A 20 -21.63 -5.11 -2.93
C LEU A 20 -20.10 -5.33 -2.89
N ILE A 21 -19.37 -4.99 -3.96
CA ILE A 21 -17.91 -5.12 -3.98
C ILE A 21 -17.32 -3.95 -3.19
N GLU A 22 -17.14 -4.15 -1.88
CA GLU A 22 -16.38 -3.21 -1.06
C GLU A 22 -14.92 -3.19 -1.53
N THR A 23 -14.47 -2.03 -2.03
CA THR A 23 -13.08 -1.78 -2.42
C THR A 23 -12.37 -1.01 -1.31
N CYS A 24 -11.10 -1.34 -1.09
CA CYS A 24 -10.20 -0.51 -0.30
C CYS A 24 -9.57 0.54 -1.20
N ASP A 25 -9.31 1.70 -0.63
CA ASP A 25 -8.43 2.73 -1.20
C ASP A 25 -7.48 3.17 -0.07
N VAL A 26 -6.21 2.77 -0.16
CA VAL A 26 -5.22 2.99 0.91
C VAL A 26 -3.93 3.54 0.33
N GLU A 27 -3.40 4.59 0.96
CA GLU A 27 -2.08 5.10 0.67
C GLU A 27 -1.02 4.46 1.57
N VAL A 28 0.04 3.89 0.99
CA VAL A 28 1.25 3.56 1.75
C VAL A 28 2.23 4.71 1.56
N ARG A 29 2.58 5.38 2.65
CA ARG A 29 3.44 6.57 2.67
C ARG A 29 4.81 6.20 3.22
N LEU A 30 5.81 6.13 2.35
CA LEU A 30 7.18 5.78 2.67
C LEU A 30 8.01 7.03 2.99
N LYS A 31 8.65 7.02 4.15
CA LYS A 31 9.67 7.99 4.59
C LYS A 31 11.00 7.27 4.85
N SER A 32 12.10 7.97 4.61
CA SER A 32 13.45 7.53 4.95
C SER A 32 14.02 8.38 6.08
N ASN A 33 14.52 7.72 7.13
CA ASN A 33 15.32 8.34 8.18
C ASN A 33 16.80 7.95 8.09
N THR A 34 17.24 7.40 6.95
CA THR A 34 18.61 6.93 6.75
C THR A 34 19.29 7.60 5.56
N GLU A 35 20.61 7.77 5.66
CA GLU A 35 21.45 8.17 4.52
C GLU A 35 21.85 6.98 3.64
N LYS A 36 21.66 5.74 4.12
CA LYS A 36 22.03 4.55 3.38
C LYS A 36 21.02 4.33 2.25
N PRO A 37 21.49 4.09 1.01
CA PRO A 37 20.56 3.78 -0.07
C PRO A 37 19.90 2.41 0.15
N PHE A 38 18.62 2.33 -0.18
CA PHE A 38 17.85 1.10 -0.12
C PHE A 38 16.83 1.02 -1.26
N GLN A 39 16.36 -0.19 -1.54
CA GLN A 39 15.14 -0.36 -2.33
C GLN A 39 13.97 -0.75 -1.44
N PHE A 40 12.79 -0.27 -1.81
CA PHE A 40 11.54 -0.64 -1.14
C PHE A 40 10.53 -1.16 -2.15
N HIS A 41 9.81 -2.19 -1.77
CA HIS A 41 8.58 -2.57 -2.46
C HIS A 41 7.59 -3.19 -1.48
N LEU A 42 6.33 -3.26 -1.91
CA LEU A 42 5.26 -3.86 -1.14
C LEU A 42 4.42 -4.79 -2.01
N SER A 43 3.80 -5.79 -1.37
CA SER A 43 2.82 -6.65 -2.00
C SER A 43 1.57 -6.81 -1.14
N VAL A 44 0.41 -6.77 -1.79
CA VAL A 44 -0.89 -6.96 -1.14
C VAL A 44 -1.56 -8.17 -1.77
N GLU A 45 -1.44 -9.32 -1.11
CA GLU A 45 -1.85 -10.60 -1.67
C GLU A 45 -3.34 -10.67 -2.02
N ALA A 46 -4.18 -10.01 -1.21
CA ALA A 46 -5.63 -10.04 -1.39
C ALA A 46 -6.07 -9.48 -2.75
N VAL A 47 -5.35 -8.48 -3.26
CA VAL A 47 -5.63 -7.81 -4.53
C VAL A 47 -4.60 -8.14 -5.62
N LYS A 48 -3.72 -9.12 -5.36
CA LYS A 48 -2.62 -9.51 -6.26
C LYS A 48 -1.73 -8.30 -6.66
N TYR A 49 -1.63 -7.29 -5.81
CA TYR A 49 -0.84 -6.10 -6.08
C TYR A 49 0.62 -6.32 -5.70
N TRP A 50 1.52 -5.89 -6.56
CA TRP A 50 2.96 -5.81 -6.35
C TRP A 50 3.47 -4.47 -6.84
N SER A 51 4.12 -3.68 -5.99
CA SER A 51 4.70 -2.42 -6.42
C SER A 51 6.01 -2.65 -7.18
N HIS A 52 6.36 -1.72 -8.06
CA HIS A 52 7.74 -1.58 -8.51
C HIS A 52 8.67 -1.33 -7.32
N ARG A 53 9.95 -1.71 -7.46
CA ARG A 53 10.98 -1.36 -6.49
C ARG A 53 11.36 0.10 -6.68
N VAL A 54 11.17 0.90 -5.64
CA VAL A 54 11.69 2.28 -5.62
C VAL A 54 13.05 2.28 -4.97
N THR A 55 14.00 3.01 -5.56
CA THR A 55 15.33 3.22 -4.95
C THR A 55 15.32 4.55 -4.23
N VAL A 56 15.67 4.52 -2.95
CA VAL A 56 15.75 5.68 -2.07
C VAL A 56 17.21 5.88 -1.69
N THR A 57 17.74 7.08 -1.91
CA THR A 57 19.20 7.32 -1.80
C THR A 57 19.60 8.21 -0.62
N GLY A 58 18.65 8.56 0.26
CA GLY A 58 18.96 9.35 1.45
C GLY A 58 17.72 9.64 2.30
N LYS A 59 17.85 10.56 3.25
CA LYS A 59 16.76 10.94 4.14
C LYS A 59 15.63 11.67 3.41
N THR A 60 14.43 11.56 3.97
CA THR A 60 13.30 12.40 3.61
C THR A 60 13.46 13.78 4.22
N VAL A 61 13.57 14.81 3.39
CA VAL A 61 13.73 16.20 3.81
C VAL A 61 12.68 17.06 3.12
N LYS A 62 12.09 18.00 3.87
CA LYS A 62 11.19 19.01 3.29
C LYS A 62 12.02 20.04 2.53
N LYS A 63 11.74 20.21 1.24
CA LYS A 63 12.38 21.19 0.37
C LYS A 63 11.75 22.58 0.58
N PRO A 64 12.43 23.66 0.15
CA PRO A 64 11.91 25.04 0.26
C PRO A 64 10.56 25.25 -0.44
N ASP A 65 10.31 24.51 -1.53
CA ASP A 65 9.04 24.52 -2.27
C ASP A 65 7.88 23.80 -1.56
N GLY A 66 8.13 23.23 -0.37
CA GLY A 66 7.16 22.49 0.43
C GLY A 66 7.05 21.00 0.08
N SER A 67 7.69 20.53 -1.00
CA SER A 67 7.75 19.11 -1.36
C SER A 67 8.72 18.33 -0.46
N PHE A 68 8.67 17.00 -0.52
CA PHE A 68 9.59 16.15 0.23
C PHE A 68 10.52 15.38 -0.72
N SER A 69 11.82 15.37 -0.45
CA SER A 69 12.75 14.42 -1.09
C SER A 69 12.52 13.01 -0.54
N ASN A 70 12.83 11.97 -1.33
CA ASN A 70 12.82 10.58 -0.86
C ASN A 70 11.51 10.17 -0.14
N TYR A 71 10.39 10.78 -0.53
CA TYR A 71 9.07 10.49 -0.01
C TYR A 71 8.24 9.88 -1.14
N HIS A 72 7.69 8.70 -0.90
CA HIS A 72 6.95 7.95 -1.91
C HIS A 72 5.57 7.59 -1.37
N VAL A 73 4.56 7.72 -2.22
CA VAL A 73 3.19 7.31 -1.92
C VAL A 73 2.78 6.24 -2.91
N PHE A 74 2.35 5.09 -2.40
CA PHE A 74 1.79 4.01 -3.19
C PHE A 74 0.28 4.00 -2.96
N HIS A 75 -0.50 4.03 -4.05
CA HIS A 75 -1.95 3.94 -3.99
C HIS A 75 -2.37 2.50 -4.27
N ILE A 76 -2.97 1.85 -3.28
CA ILE A 76 -3.46 0.49 -3.39
C ILE A 76 -4.97 0.56 -3.41
N LYS A 77 -5.56 0.08 -4.52
CA LYS A 77 -7.00 -0.08 -4.67
C LYS A 77 -7.36 -1.51 -4.97
N GLY A 78 -8.46 -1.99 -4.40
CA GLY A 78 -9.05 -3.26 -4.80
C GLY A 78 -9.92 -3.91 -3.72
N PRO A 79 -10.56 -5.03 -4.03
CA PRO A 79 -11.48 -5.67 -3.11
C PRO A 79 -10.74 -6.41 -1.99
N LYS A 80 -11.37 -6.53 -0.81
CA LYS A 80 -10.96 -7.48 0.23
C LYS A 80 -9.53 -7.30 0.77
N CYS A 81 -8.97 -6.09 0.75
CA CYS A 81 -7.56 -5.84 1.09
C CYS A 81 -7.14 -6.21 2.53
N ASN A 82 -8.09 -6.37 3.45
CA ASN A 82 -7.87 -6.79 4.83
C ASN A 82 -7.82 -8.33 5.03
N THR A 83 -8.22 -9.10 4.02
CA THR A 83 -8.41 -10.56 4.17
C THR A 83 -7.09 -11.32 4.22
N LYS A 84 -6.06 -10.82 3.53
CA LYS A 84 -4.71 -11.36 3.50
C LYS A 84 -3.70 -10.37 4.06
N HIS A 85 -2.46 -10.82 4.16
CA HIS A 85 -1.38 -9.99 4.67
C HIS A 85 -0.82 -9.06 3.58
N TRP A 86 -0.34 -7.93 4.07
CA TRP A 86 0.47 -6.98 3.36
C TRP A 86 1.92 -7.27 3.70
N HIS A 87 2.78 -7.26 2.71
CA HIS A 87 4.20 -7.52 2.89
C HIS A 87 4.96 -6.28 2.44
N PHE A 88 5.92 -5.87 3.27
CA PHE A 88 6.77 -4.71 3.03
C PHE A 88 8.21 -5.16 3.09
N PHE A 89 8.98 -4.86 2.05
CA PHE A 89 10.34 -5.35 1.91
C PHE A 89 11.30 -4.18 1.76
N VAL A 90 12.36 -4.19 2.57
CA VAL A 90 13.51 -3.29 2.42
C VAL A 90 14.70 -4.10 1.95
N TRP A 91 15.38 -3.58 0.94
CA TRP A 91 16.59 -4.16 0.38
C TRP A 91 17.75 -3.20 0.59
N GLY A 92 18.79 -3.65 1.29
CA GLY A 92 20.05 -2.93 1.42
C GLY A 92 21.05 -3.34 0.37
N LEU A 93 22.02 -2.47 0.10
CA LEU A 93 23.20 -2.84 -0.66
C LEU A 93 24.02 -3.89 0.11
N LYS A 94 24.40 -4.97 -0.58
CA LYS A 94 25.36 -5.95 -0.05
C LYS A 94 26.69 -5.23 0.21
N LYS A 95 27.37 -5.58 1.31
CA LYS A 95 28.71 -5.06 1.62
C LYS A 95 29.66 -5.25 0.42
N GLY A 96 30.33 -4.19 0.00
CA GLY A 96 31.23 -4.18 -1.16
C GLY A 96 30.54 -3.87 -2.49
N SER A 97 29.20 -3.77 -2.54
CA SER A 97 28.48 -3.23 -3.70
C SER A 97 28.29 -1.71 -3.58
N ASN A 98 28.06 -1.05 -4.70
CA ASN A 98 27.84 0.39 -4.81
C ASN A 98 26.60 0.67 -5.67
N LEU A 99 26.25 1.94 -5.86
CA LEU A 99 25.08 2.32 -6.66
C LEU A 99 25.26 2.16 -8.17
N THR A 100 26.48 2.01 -8.68
CA THR A 100 26.75 1.84 -10.11
C THR A 100 26.68 0.37 -10.56
N SER A 101 26.98 -0.56 -9.66
CA SER A 101 26.80 -2.01 -9.86
C SER A 101 26.16 -2.63 -8.60
N PRO A 102 24.87 -2.35 -8.35
CA PRO A 102 24.25 -2.65 -7.07
C PRO A 102 23.87 -4.12 -6.95
N ILE A 103 24.22 -4.72 -5.80
CA ILE A 103 23.76 -6.05 -5.41
C ILE A 103 22.84 -5.87 -4.20
N TRP A 104 21.54 -6.01 -4.42
CA TRP A 104 20.52 -5.80 -3.39
C TRP A 104 20.22 -7.09 -2.64
N LYS A 105 20.11 -6.99 -1.31
CA LYS A 105 19.67 -8.09 -0.44
C LYS A 105 18.56 -7.59 0.50
N ILE A 106 17.54 -8.41 0.73
CA ILE A 106 16.52 -8.12 1.75
C ILE A 106 17.20 -7.94 3.10
N THR A 107 17.05 -6.77 3.70
CA THR A 107 17.51 -6.45 5.05
C THR A 107 16.39 -6.54 6.06
N ASP A 108 15.16 -6.30 5.62
CA ASP A 108 13.99 -6.39 6.48
C ASP A 108 12.73 -6.75 5.69
N HIS A 109 11.83 -7.47 6.35
CA HIS A 109 10.54 -7.86 5.80
C HIS A 109 9.50 -7.83 6.91
N GLU A 110 8.53 -6.94 6.76
CA GLU A 110 7.41 -6.83 7.68
C GLU A 110 6.13 -7.36 7.05
N LYS A 111 5.34 -8.05 7.87
CA LYS A 111 4.06 -8.65 7.48
C LYS A 111 2.95 -8.10 8.36
N LEU A 112 1.97 -7.46 7.73
CA LEU A 112 0.88 -6.78 8.43
C LEU A 112 -0.47 -7.29 7.95
N LYS A 113 -1.36 -7.65 8.86
CA LYS A 113 -2.77 -7.85 8.55
C LYS A 113 -3.55 -6.59 8.89
N MET A 114 -4.09 -5.93 7.87
CA MET A 114 -4.87 -4.72 8.08
C MET A 114 -6.18 -5.03 8.78
N LYS A 115 -6.51 -4.27 9.81
CA LYS A 115 -7.83 -4.32 10.44
C LYS A 115 -8.78 -3.41 9.66
N SER A 116 -9.99 -3.89 9.43
CA SER A 116 -11.08 -3.07 8.91
C SER A 116 -11.50 -2.10 10.02
N LEU A 117 -11.55 -0.81 9.71
CA LEU A 117 -12.20 0.14 10.59
C LEU A 117 -13.71 0.03 10.34
N LYS A 118 -14.48 -0.38 11.35
CA LYS A 118 -15.95 -0.32 11.27
C LYS A 118 -16.32 1.16 11.33
N MET A 119 -16.93 1.66 10.24
CA MET A 119 -17.43 3.04 10.05
C MET A 119 -17.28 3.98 11.25
N LEU A 120 -16.33 4.91 11.16
CA LEU A 120 -16.67 6.28 11.51
C LEU A 120 -16.92 6.99 10.18
N LYS A 121 -18.18 7.39 9.94
CA LYS A 121 -18.54 8.45 8.97
C LYS A 121 -17.91 9.82 9.35
N LEU A 122 -16.91 9.83 10.22
CA LEU A 122 -16.25 11.04 10.68
C LEU A 122 -15.02 11.26 9.80
N TYR A 123 -15.18 12.23 8.90
CA TYR A 123 -14.17 12.89 8.08
C TYR A 123 -13.71 12.11 6.83
N LYS A 124 -13.64 12.84 5.70
CA LYS A 124 -13.07 12.42 4.40
C LYS A 124 -11.56 12.19 4.49
N LEU A 125 -11.10 11.39 5.46
CA LEU A 125 -9.68 11.09 5.65
C LEU A 125 -9.33 9.89 4.77
N GLN A 126 -8.41 10.10 3.82
CA GLN A 126 -7.82 9.04 3.03
C GLN A 126 -7.10 8.05 3.97
N PRO A 127 -7.46 6.75 3.97
CA PRO A 127 -6.73 5.72 4.71
C PRO A 127 -5.26 5.71 4.33
N TYR A 128 -4.38 5.57 5.31
CA TYR A 128 -2.97 5.47 5.03
C TYR A 128 -2.19 4.64 6.04
N VAL A 129 -1.08 4.12 5.57
CA VAL A 129 -0.08 3.37 6.32
C VAL A 129 1.21 4.16 6.23
N SER A 130 1.68 4.70 7.35
CA SER A 130 2.98 5.37 7.38
C SER A 130 4.08 4.35 7.61
N ILE A 131 5.07 4.32 6.72
CA ILE A 131 6.25 3.45 6.82
C ILE A 131 7.48 4.34 6.89
N THR A 132 8.35 4.08 7.87
CA THR A 132 9.64 4.73 7.96
C THR A 132 10.76 3.71 7.96
N VAL A 133 11.72 3.84 7.04
CA VAL A 133 12.95 3.05 7.06
C VAL A 133 13.97 3.76 7.93
N LYS A 134 14.47 3.06 8.96
CA LYS A 134 15.41 3.58 9.96
C LYS A 134 16.87 3.37 9.53
N GLU A 135 17.80 3.94 10.29
CA GLU A 135 19.24 3.92 10.01
C GLU A 135 19.88 2.52 9.92
N ASN A 136 19.25 1.54 10.56
CA ASN A 136 19.64 0.12 10.50
C ASN A 136 18.95 -0.64 9.35
N LEU A 137 18.33 0.07 8.39
CA LEU A 137 17.55 -0.50 7.27
C LEU A 137 16.39 -1.40 7.71
N LYS A 138 15.86 -1.15 8.91
CA LYS A 138 14.62 -1.77 9.39
C LYS A 138 13.41 -0.88 9.18
N ILE A 139 12.28 -1.53 8.96
CA ILE A 139 10.97 -0.94 8.83
C ILE A 139 10.46 -0.55 10.22
N SER A 140 9.91 0.65 10.32
CA SER A 140 9.16 1.14 11.46
C SER A 140 7.77 1.52 10.99
N MET A 141 6.76 0.83 11.50
CA MET A 141 5.37 1.18 11.24
C MET A 141 5.00 2.42 12.05
N GLY A 142 4.53 3.45 11.37
CA GLY A 142 3.94 4.63 11.98
C GLY A 142 2.44 4.45 12.20
N PRO A 143 1.68 5.56 12.28
CA PRO A 143 0.23 5.51 12.36
C PRO A 143 -0.36 4.71 11.19
N ILE A 144 -1.27 3.80 11.51
CA ILE A 144 -2.08 3.05 10.56
C ILE A 144 -3.50 3.55 10.70
N PHE A 145 -3.93 4.38 9.76
CA PHE A 145 -5.34 4.65 9.57
C PHE A 145 -5.87 3.52 8.70
N GLY A 146 -6.44 2.51 9.36
CA GLY A 146 -6.86 1.23 8.78
C GLY A 146 -7.77 1.35 7.56
N ILE A 147 -8.16 0.21 6.97
CA ILE A 147 -8.88 0.21 5.69
C ILE A 147 -10.28 0.82 5.89
N LEU A 148 -10.56 1.89 5.13
CA LEU A 148 -11.93 2.33 4.84
C LEU A 148 -12.41 1.65 3.57
N TRP A 149 -13.65 1.17 3.63
CA TRP A 149 -14.34 0.62 2.48
C TRP A 149 -15.08 1.74 1.76
N CYS A 150 -14.85 1.83 0.46
CA CYS A 150 -15.60 2.71 -0.41
C CYS A 150 -16.62 1.89 -1.22
N LYS A 151 -17.86 2.37 -1.29
CA LYS A 151 -18.90 1.72 -2.10
C LYS A 151 -18.87 2.15 -3.57
N TYR A 152 -18.10 3.17 -3.93
CA TYR A 152 -18.08 3.80 -5.26
C TYR A 152 -16.69 4.35 -5.69
N CYS A 153 -15.62 3.71 -5.22
CA CYS A 153 -14.24 3.94 -5.64
C CYS A 153 -13.80 2.74 -6.49
#